data_AF-A0A174CML9-F1
#
_entry.id   AF-A0A174CML9-F1
#
_cell.length_a   1.000
_cell.length_b   1.000
_cell.length_c   1.000
_cell.angle_alpha   90.00
_cell.angle_beta   90.00
_cell.angle_gamma   90.00
#
_symmetry.space_group_name_H-M   'P 1'
#
loop_
_entity.id
_entity.type
_entity.pdbx_description
1 polymer ?
#
loop_
_entity_poly.entity_id
_entity_poly.type
_entity_poly.pdbx_seq_one_letter_code
_entity_poly.pdbx_strand_id
1 'polypeptide(L)'
;MIYYKRYTGKLLSQKTAEQPSWVQWTHHSEGKTHCEECLMLDGCWFQEENAPSCPHHPYCHCTLDPIPYAVVLMNTTSYSDYSKFDPYLFDPENTDRHGKNRAFESWGYSVSDSTWLKNQSEKQALEKYLSGDYTLGKLDRRGQRIDIRVTIPRKGKSGSVSFITGWMLMPNGKLKLNTPYGVK
;
A
#
# COMPACT_ATOMS: atom_id res chain seq x y z
N MET A 1 9.32 57.57 30.56
CA MET A 1 8.67 56.71 29.56
C MET A 1 9.52 55.47 29.36
N ILE A 2 9.03 54.30 29.77
CA ILE A 2 9.79 53.04 29.76
C ILE A 2 9.47 52.31 28.45
N TYR A 3 10.45 52.22 27.56
CA TYR A 3 10.34 51.45 26.32
C TYR A 3 10.54 49.96 26.62
N TYR A 4 9.45 49.18 26.56
CA TYR A 4 9.52 47.72 26.55
C TYR A 4 10.03 47.23 25.20
N LYS A 5 11.26 46.70 25.15
CA LYS A 5 11.73 45.90 24.02
C LYS A 5 11.03 44.55 24.05
N ARG A 6 10.07 44.36 23.14
CA ARG A 6 9.45 43.06 22.85
C ARG A 6 10.54 42.11 22.34
N TYR A 7 10.87 41.10 23.13
CA TYR A 7 11.57 39.92 22.65
C TYR A 7 10.60 39.12 21.80
N THR A 8 10.77 39.18 20.47
CA THR A 8 10.17 38.22 19.55
C THR A 8 10.87 36.89 19.79
N GLY A 9 10.27 36.04 20.62
CA GLY A 9 10.64 34.64 20.72
C GLY A 9 10.53 34.04 19.32
N LYS A 10 11.66 33.65 18.73
CA LYS A 10 11.68 32.71 17.62
C LYS A 10 10.94 31.47 18.13
N LEU A 11 9.75 31.22 17.60
CA LEU A 11 9.13 29.90 17.65
C LEU A 11 10.10 28.95 16.95
N LEU A 12 10.97 28.31 17.73
CA LEU A 12 11.65 27.10 17.32
C LEU A 12 10.54 26.10 17.04
N SER A 13 10.25 25.92 15.74
CA SER A 13 9.46 24.80 15.28
C SER A 13 10.15 23.56 15.84
N GLN A 14 9.51 22.94 16.84
CA GLN A 14 9.91 21.64 17.32
C GLN A 14 9.94 20.75 16.07
N LYS A 15 11.09 20.11 15.82
CA LYS A 15 11.26 19.13 14.75
C LYS A 15 10.25 18.01 15.02
N THR A 16 9.05 18.17 14.48
CA THR A 16 8.08 17.08 14.28
C THR A 16 8.86 15.97 13.58
N ALA A 17 8.60 14.70 13.92
CA ALA A 17 9.13 13.58 13.14
C ALA A 17 9.00 13.95 11.65
N GLU A 18 10.12 13.98 10.92
CA GLU A 18 10.15 14.46 9.53
C GLU A 18 9.05 13.71 8.78
N GLN A 19 8.09 14.46 8.24
CA GLN A 19 7.01 13.87 7.46
C GLN A 19 7.65 13.00 6.36
N PRO A 20 7.11 11.80 6.09
CA PRO A 20 7.71 10.93 5.09
C PRO A 20 7.78 11.67 3.76
N SER A 21 8.91 11.56 3.08
CA SER A 21 9.09 12.16 1.76
C SER A 21 8.46 11.22 0.73
N TRP A 22 7.63 11.78 -0.14
CA TRP A 22 6.88 11.06 -1.15
C TRP A 22 7.26 11.53 -2.54
N VAL A 23 7.26 10.60 -3.48
CA VAL A 23 7.57 10.83 -4.88
C VAL A 23 6.50 10.20 -5.77
N GLN A 24 6.21 10.85 -6.89
CA GLN A 24 5.50 10.27 -8.01
C GLN A 24 6.52 9.77 -9.03
N TRP A 25 6.31 8.56 -9.52
CA TRP A 25 7.03 8.05 -10.66
C TRP A 25 6.46 8.68 -11.94
N THR A 26 7.29 9.37 -12.71
CA THR A 26 6.88 10.03 -13.95
C THR A 26 7.63 9.41 -15.12
N HIS A 27 6.89 8.85 -16.08
CA HIS A 27 7.43 8.30 -17.31
C HIS A 27 7.50 9.36 -18.41
N HIS A 28 8.71 9.64 -18.88
CA HIS A 28 8.92 10.58 -19.98
C HIS A 28 8.93 9.82 -21.31
N SER A 29 7.99 10.17 -22.20
CA SER A 29 7.84 9.54 -23.52
C SER A 29 8.86 10.07 -24.52
N GLU A 30 10.12 9.70 -24.32
CA GLU A 30 11.21 10.02 -25.23
C GLU A 30 11.50 8.83 -26.17
N GLY A 31 11.40 9.05 -27.49
CA GLY A 31 11.68 8.03 -28.51
C GLY A 31 10.47 7.18 -28.95
N LYS A 32 10.73 6.07 -29.65
CA LYS A 32 9.70 5.17 -30.22
C LYS A 32 9.45 3.89 -29.41
N THR A 33 10.33 3.58 -28.46
CA THR A 33 10.29 2.33 -27.69
C THR A 33 10.26 2.67 -26.21
N HIS A 34 9.32 2.06 -25.48
CA HIS A 34 9.16 2.28 -24.04
C HIS A 34 9.21 0.93 -23.30
N CYS A 35 9.78 0.94 -22.11
CA CYS A 35 9.76 -0.21 -21.23
C CYS A 35 8.35 -0.39 -20.64
N GLU A 36 7.77 -1.59 -20.79
CA GLU A 36 6.43 -1.88 -20.25
C GLU A 36 6.35 -1.65 -18.74
N GLU A 37 7.41 -1.98 -17.99
CA GLU A 37 7.43 -1.79 -16.54
C GLU A 37 7.40 -0.30 -16.17
N CYS A 38 8.17 0.54 -16.88
CA CYS A 38 8.16 1.98 -16.68
C CYS A 38 6.79 2.59 -16.98
N LEU A 39 6.11 2.11 -18.03
CA LEU A 39 4.74 2.54 -18.34
C LEU A 39 3.76 2.17 -17.21
N MET A 40 3.94 1.02 -16.56
CA MET A 40 3.08 0.61 -15.45
C MET A 40 3.37 1.35 -14.14
N LEU A 41 4.56 1.94 -14.00
CA LEU A 41 4.90 2.77 -12.85
C LEU A 41 4.40 4.21 -13.01
N ASP A 42 4.11 4.68 -14.22
CA ASP A 42 3.73 6.07 -14.46
C ASP A 42 2.54 6.52 -13.59
N GLY A 43 2.72 7.62 -12.86
CA GLY A 43 1.76 8.17 -11.90
C GLY A 43 1.64 7.39 -10.58
N CYS A 44 2.37 6.30 -10.36
CA CYS A 44 2.40 5.60 -9.08
C CYS A 44 3.15 6.44 -8.04
N TRP A 45 2.70 6.37 -6.78
CA TRP A 45 3.29 7.13 -5.67
C TRP A 45 4.07 6.18 -4.77
N PHE A 46 5.20 6.65 -4.26
CA PHE A 46 6.05 5.89 -3.35
C PHE A 46 6.54 6.78 -2.23
N GLN A 47 6.82 6.18 -1.08
CA GLN A 47 7.76 6.82 -0.17
C GLN A 47 9.13 6.76 -0.83
N GLU A 48 9.87 7.87 -0.77
CA GLU A 48 11.15 8.02 -1.46
C GLU A 48 12.15 6.91 -1.08
N GLU A 49 12.15 6.50 0.20
CA GLU A 49 13.01 5.42 0.72
C GLU A 49 12.51 4.00 0.38
N ASN A 50 11.28 3.86 -0.12
CA ASN A 50 10.63 2.57 -0.42
C ASN A 50 10.02 2.56 -1.84
N ALA A 51 10.82 3.03 -2.81
CA ALA A 51 10.49 3.06 -4.22
C ALA A 51 11.37 2.06 -5.02
N PRO A 52 10.94 1.62 -6.21
CA PRO A 52 11.84 0.97 -7.17
C PRO A 52 13.05 1.85 -7.45
N SER A 53 14.19 1.25 -7.77
CA SER A 53 15.40 2.00 -8.11
C SER A 53 15.15 2.92 -9.30
N CYS A 54 15.57 4.18 -9.20
CA CYS A 54 15.54 5.14 -10.29
C CYS A 54 16.97 5.65 -10.55
N PRO A 55 17.56 5.43 -11.74
CA PRO A 55 16.95 4.82 -12.93
C PRO A 55 16.67 3.32 -12.76
N HIS A 56 15.54 2.85 -13.31
CA HIS A 56 15.10 1.44 -13.22
C HIS A 56 15.95 0.48 -14.06
N HIS A 57 16.38 0.95 -15.23
CA HIS A 57 17.19 0.19 -16.17
C HIS A 57 18.12 1.15 -16.94
N PRO A 58 19.13 0.64 -17.67
CA PRO A 58 19.94 1.47 -18.55
C PRO A 58 19.06 2.28 -19.51
N TYR A 59 19.39 3.56 -19.70
CA TYR A 59 18.64 4.50 -20.55
C TYR A 59 17.17 4.70 -20.12
N CYS A 60 16.85 4.47 -18.85
CA CYS A 60 15.55 4.86 -18.30
C CYS A 60 15.45 6.40 -18.27
N HIS A 61 14.37 6.94 -18.82
CA HIS A 61 14.08 8.37 -18.81
C HIS A 61 13.09 8.76 -17.71
N CYS A 62 12.64 7.83 -16.86
CA CYS A 62 11.71 8.15 -15.77
C CYS A 62 12.37 8.99 -14.68
N THR A 63 11.55 9.76 -13.97
CA THR A 63 11.96 10.55 -12.80
C THR A 63 11.10 10.21 -11.58
N LEU A 64 11.65 10.52 -10.40
CA LEU A 64 10.92 10.53 -9.13
C LEU A 64 10.67 11.97 -8.74
N ASP A 65 9.46 12.46 -8.99
CA ASP A 65 9.10 13.85 -8.77
C ASP A 65 8.50 14.00 -7.36
N PRO A 66 9.01 14.90 -6.50
CA PRO A 66 8.48 15.07 -5.15
C PRO A 66 6.99 15.45 -5.15
N ILE A 67 6.21 14.81 -4.27
CA ILE A 67 4.79 15.14 -4.05
C ILE A 67 4.53 15.49 -2.58
N PRO A 68 3.71 16.52 -2.28
CA PRO A 68 3.43 16.88 -0.90
C PRO A 68 2.68 15.77 -0.16
N TYR A 69 3.10 15.46 1.07
CA TYR A 69 2.42 14.45 1.91
C TYR A 69 0.92 14.72 2.09
N ALA A 70 0.50 15.98 2.16
CA ALA A 70 -0.92 16.35 2.24
C ALA A 70 -1.72 15.87 1.01
N VAL A 71 -1.14 15.91 -0.20
CA VAL A 71 -1.76 15.38 -1.41
C VAL A 71 -1.90 13.87 -1.31
N VAL A 72 -0.85 13.18 -0.86
CA VAL A 72 -0.86 11.72 -0.66
C VAL A 72 -1.94 11.32 0.33
N LEU A 73 -1.99 11.97 1.49
CA LEU A 73 -2.94 11.68 2.56
C LEU A 73 -4.40 11.85 2.11
N MET A 74 -4.70 12.88 1.32
CA MET A 74 -6.07 13.17 0.88
C MET A 74 -6.56 12.27 -0.26
N ASN A 75 -5.66 11.69 -1.07
CA ASN A 75 -6.03 11.00 -2.31
C ASN A 75 -5.77 9.49 -2.29
N THR A 76 -4.91 9.00 -1.39
CA THR A 76 -4.61 7.57 -1.29
C THR A 76 -5.85 6.79 -0.90
N THR A 77 -6.14 5.72 -1.63
CA THR A 77 -7.29 4.86 -1.38
C THR A 77 -6.91 3.40 -1.53
N SER A 78 -7.59 2.53 -0.78
CA SER A 78 -7.48 1.07 -0.93
C SER A 78 -8.82 0.48 -1.32
N TYR A 79 -8.78 -0.49 -2.23
CA TYR A 79 -9.97 -1.19 -2.71
C TYR A 79 -9.68 -2.66 -2.98
N SER A 80 -10.69 -3.48 -2.73
CA SER A 80 -10.69 -4.90 -3.00
C SER A 80 -12.06 -5.33 -3.52
N ASP A 81 -12.06 -6.22 -4.53
CA ASP A 81 -13.28 -6.84 -5.01
C ASP A 81 -13.81 -7.80 -3.93
N TYR A 82 -15.12 -7.80 -3.65
CA TYR A 82 -15.73 -8.76 -2.70
C TYR A 82 -15.41 -10.20 -3.08
N SER A 83 -15.30 -10.47 -4.40
CA SER A 83 -14.93 -11.77 -4.97
C SER A 83 -13.59 -12.32 -4.50
N LYS A 84 -12.69 -11.48 -3.98
CA LYS A 84 -11.44 -11.92 -3.35
C LYS A 84 -11.67 -12.66 -2.05
N PHE A 85 -12.75 -12.35 -1.33
CA PHE A 85 -13.09 -13.01 -0.08
C PHE A 85 -14.08 -14.14 -0.33
N ASP A 86 -15.08 -13.89 -1.17
CA ASP A 86 -16.11 -14.86 -1.53
C ASP A 86 -16.48 -14.75 -3.01
N PRO A 87 -16.18 -15.77 -3.85
CA PRO A 87 -15.82 -17.12 -3.44
C PRO A 87 -14.32 -17.35 -3.21
N TYR A 88 -13.40 -16.45 -3.58
CA TYR A 88 -11.98 -16.85 -3.66
C TYR A 88 -11.35 -17.25 -2.33
N LEU A 89 -11.42 -16.47 -1.24
CA LEU A 89 -10.72 -16.82 -0.01
C LEU A 89 -11.35 -18.02 0.70
N PHE A 90 -12.68 -17.97 0.87
CA PHE A 90 -13.43 -18.99 1.61
C PHE A 90 -13.83 -20.20 0.77
N ASP A 91 -13.98 -20.03 -0.54
CA ASP A 91 -14.35 -21.07 -1.51
C ASP A 91 -15.38 -22.04 -0.93
N PRO A 92 -16.57 -21.56 -0.53
CA PRO A 92 -17.54 -22.37 0.21
C PRO A 92 -17.99 -23.61 -0.57
N GLU A 93 -18.00 -23.51 -1.90
CA GLU A 93 -18.31 -24.59 -2.83
C GLU A 93 -17.10 -25.50 -3.14
N ASN A 94 -15.92 -25.19 -2.58
CA ASN A 94 -14.65 -25.88 -2.79
C ASN A 94 -14.32 -26.11 -4.27
N THR A 95 -14.61 -25.10 -5.09
CA THR A 95 -14.44 -25.09 -6.54
C THR A 95 -12.99 -24.94 -6.95
N ASP A 96 -12.24 -24.07 -6.27
CA ASP A 96 -10.85 -23.75 -6.57
C ASP A 96 -9.88 -24.71 -5.88
N ARG A 97 -10.34 -25.46 -4.85
CA ARG A 97 -9.60 -26.54 -4.14
C ARG A 97 -8.24 -26.12 -3.57
N HIS A 98 -8.00 -24.83 -3.43
CA HIS A 98 -6.71 -24.30 -2.97
C HIS A 98 -6.53 -24.28 -1.45
N GLY A 99 -7.59 -24.57 -0.68
CA GLY A 99 -7.52 -24.73 0.78
C GLY A 99 -7.18 -23.47 1.59
N LYS A 100 -7.25 -22.28 0.99
CA LYS A 100 -6.96 -20.99 1.66
C LYS A 100 -7.91 -20.70 2.83
N ASN A 101 -9.13 -21.22 2.76
CA ASN A 101 -10.16 -21.11 3.79
C ASN A 101 -9.72 -21.70 5.15
N ARG A 102 -8.95 -22.79 5.14
CA ARG A 102 -8.58 -23.55 6.35
C ARG A 102 -7.93 -22.71 7.43
N ALA A 103 -7.06 -21.77 7.03
CA ALA A 103 -6.39 -20.87 7.97
C ALA A 103 -7.42 -19.99 8.70
N PHE A 104 -8.30 -19.34 7.94
CA PHE A 104 -9.33 -18.44 8.45
C PHE A 104 -10.38 -19.18 9.30
N GLU A 105 -10.80 -20.37 8.88
CA GLU A 105 -11.67 -21.25 9.66
C GLU A 105 -11.04 -21.62 11.00
N SER A 106 -9.74 -21.98 11.02
CA SER A 106 -9.02 -22.27 12.27
C SER A 106 -8.91 -21.07 13.22
N TRP A 107 -9.05 -19.85 12.67
CA TRP A 107 -9.07 -18.59 13.41
C TRP A 107 -10.48 -18.14 13.80
N GLY A 108 -11.51 -18.93 13.42
CA GLY A 108 -12.91 -18.72 13.76
C GLY A 108 -13.69 -17.84 12.77
N TYR A 109 -13.15 -17.63 11.57
CA TYR A 109 -13.79 -16.85 10.51
C TYR A 109 -14.47 -17.75 9.47
N SER A 110 -15.54 -17.26 8.88
CA SER A 110 -16.27 -17.94 7.80
C SER A 110 -16.68 -16.97 6.69
N VAL A 111 -17.33 -17.47 5.64
CA VAL A 111 -17.82 -16.63 4.53
C VAL A 111 -18.68 -15.45 4.97
N SER A 112 -19.41 -15.57 6.09
CA SER A 112 -20.22 -14.47 6.66
C SER A 112 -19.38 -13.27 7.12
N ASP A 113 -18.07 -13.46 7.27
CA ASP A 113 -17.12 -12.44 7.70
C ASP A 113 -16.40 -11.74 6.54
N SER A 114 -16.71 -12.10 5.30
CA SER A 114 -16.04 -11.58 4.10
C SER A 114 -16.01 -10.05 4.06
N THR A 115 -17.15 -9.40 4.32
CA THR A 115 -17.24 -7.93 4.37
C THR A 115 -16.37 -7.33 5.47
N TRP A 116 -16.31 -7.96 6.64
CA TRP A 116 -15.49 -7.47 7.74
C TRP A 116 -13.99 -7.62 7.41
N LEU A 117 -13.57 -8.78 6.90
CA LEU A 117 -12.19 -9.06 6.50
C LEU A 117 -11.72 -8.13 5.36
N LYS A 118 -12.61 -7.86 4.40
CA LYS A 118 -12.41 -6.87 3.35
C LYS A 118 -12.07 -5.51 3.95
N ASN A 119 -12.94 -5.00 4.82
CA ASN A 119 -12.77 -3.68 5.44
C ASN A 119 -11.51 -3.61 6.32
N GLN A 120 -11.17 -4.67 7.04
CA GLN A 120 -9.93 -4.72 7.82
C GLN A 120 -8.67 -4.71 6.94
N SER A 121 -8.70 -5.45 5.83
CA SER A 121 -7.57 -5.50 4.89
C SER A 121 -7.36 -4.15 4.22
N GLU A 122 -8.43 -3.51 3.73
CA GLU A 122 -8.37 -2.17 3.12
C GLU A 122 -7.88 -1.11 4.11
N LYS A 123 -8.42 -1.11 5.33
CA LYS A 123 -8.00 -0.18 6.39
C LYS A 123 -6.51 -0.31 6.68
N GLN A 124 -6.04 -1.51 7.00
CA GLN A 124 -4.63 -1.72 7.36
C GLN A 124 -3.70 -1.50 6.16
N ALA A 125 -4.15 -1.78 4.94
CA ALA A 125 -3.38 -1.46 3.73
C ALA A 125 -3.14 0.04 3.57
N LEU A 126 -4.18 0.85 3.78
CA LEU A 126 -4.05 2.30 3.72
C LEU A 126 -3.11 2.84 4.81
N GLU A 127 -3.32 2.42 6.05
CA GLU A 127 -2.50 2.83 7.20
C GLU A 127 -1.02 2.50 6.98
N LYS A 128 -0.73 1.26 6.57
CA LYS A 128 0.64 0.76 6.41
C LYS A 128 1.33 1.29 5.17
N TYR A 129 0.60 1.50 4.08
CA TYR A 129 1.15 2.16 2.90
C TYR A 129 1.55 3.60 3.21
N LEU A 130 0.68 4.37 3.89
CA LEU A 130 0.97 5.74 4.30
C LEU A 130 2.15 5.83 5.29
N SER A 131 2.34 4.82 6.13
CA SER A 131 3.44 4.76 7.10
C SER A 131 4.71 4.10 6.56
N GLY A 132 4.73 3.61 5.33
CA GLY A 132 5.90 2.93 4.75
C GLY A 132 6.07 1.47 5.19
N ASP A 133 5.14 0.91 5.96
CA ASP A 133 5.16 -0.47 6.48
C ASP A 133 4.65 -1.48 5.45
N TYR A 134 5.31 -1.51 4.30
CA TYR A 134 5.07 -2.46 3.22
C TYR A 134 6.39 -2.91 2.59
N THR A 135 6.37 -4.09 1.98
CA THR A 135 7.53 -4.59 1.23
C THR A 135 7.26 -4.48 -0.26
N LEU A 136 8.20 -3.93 -1.03
CA LEU A 136 8.15 -4.01 -2.49
C LEU A 136 8.19 -5.48 -2.91
N GLY A 137 7.17 -5.86 -3.66
CA GLY A 137 7.09 -7.15 -4.32
C GLY A 137 7.63 -7.08 -5.75
N LYS A 138 7.23 -8.06 -6.55
CA LYS A 138 7.59 -8.13 -7.97
C LYS A 138 7.04 -6.93 -8.74
N LEU A 139 7.93 -6.25 -9.47
CA LEU A 139 7.60 -5.39 -10.60
C LEU A 139 7.59 -6.24 -11.88
N ASP A 140 6.54 -6.14 -12.66
CA ASP A 140 6.45 -6.70 -14.01
C ASP A 140 5.49 -5.88 -14.88
N ARG A 141 5.21 -6.35 -16.10
CA ARG A 141 4.25 -5.72 -17.03
C ARG A 141 2.82 -5.53 -16.50
N ARG A 142 2.49 -6.01 -15.30
CA ARG A 142 1.21 -5.74 -14.63
C ARG A 142 1.31 -4.57 -13.65
N GLY A 143 2.50 -4.09 -13.35
CA GLY A 143 2.79 -3.01 -12.40
C GLY A 143 3.46 -3.48 -11.11
N GLN A 144 3.66 -2.53 -10.21
CA GLN A 144 4.34 -2.77 -8.95
C GLN A 144 3.42 -3.47 -7.95
N ARG A 145 3.88 -4.59 -7.39
CA ARG A 145 3.21 -5.25 -6.26
C ARG A 145 3.81 -4.79 -4.94
N ILE A 146 2.98 -4.68 -3.91
CA ILE A 146 3.43 -4.48 -2.54
C ILE A 146 2.79 -5.52 -1.63
N ASP A 147 3.53 -5.98 -0.65
CA ASP A 147 3.05 -6.91 0.37
C ASP A 147 2.84 -6.17 1.69
N ILE A 148 1.65 -6.35 2.26
CA ILE A 148 1.23 -5.70 3.50
C ILE A 148 0.82 -6.77 4.50
N ARG A 149 1.41 -6.71 5.69
CA ARG A 149 1.05 -7.59 6.82
C ARG A 149 -0.21 -7.08 7.50
N VAL A 150 -1.27 -7.87 7.46
CA VAL A 150 -2.55 -7.60 8.16
C VAL A 150 -2.58 -8.41 9.45
N THR A 151 -3.08 -7.80 10.53
CA THR A 151 -3.27 -8.45 11.84
C THR A 151 -4.74 -8.40 12.24
N ILE A 152 -5.32 -9.55 12.58
CA ILE A 152 -6.72 -9.66 13.03
C ILE A 152 -6.80 -10.46 14.35
N PRO A 153 -7.80 -10.23 15.22
CA PRO A 153 -8.04 -11.07 16.38
C PRO A 153 -8.43 -12.50 15.98
N ARG A 154 -8.22 -13.47 16.89
CA ARG A 154 -8.87 -14.78 16.75
C ARG A 154 -10.31 -14.69 17.27
N LYS A 155 -11.29 -15.17 16.52
CA LYS A 155 -12.68 -15.19 16.99
C LYS A 155 -12.88 -16.27 18.05
N GLY A 156 -13.47 -15.89 19.18
CA GLY A 156 -13.75 -16.79 20.30
C GLY A 156 -12.53 -17.30 21.06
N LYS A 157 -11.33 -16.74 20.80
CA LYS A 157 -10.07 -17.10 21.48
C LYS A 157 -9.27 -15.83 21.79
N SER A 158 -8.38 -15.90 22.77
CA SER A 158 -7.43 -14.80 23.01
C SER A 158 -6.36 -14.73 21.92
N GLY A 159 -5.80 -13.54 21.72
CA GLY A 159 -4.69 -13.29 20.82
C GLY A 159 -5.09 -12.89 19.40
N SER A 160 -4.08 -12.56 18.60
CA SER A 160 -4.20 -12.15 17.21
C SER A 160 -3.41 -13.09 16.29
N VAL A 161 -3.71 -12.99 14.99
CA VAL A 161 -2.98 -13.66 13.91
C VAL A 161 -2.60 -12.61 12.88
N SER A 162 -1.44 -12.80 12.27
CA SER A 162 -0.98 -11.95 11.16
C SER A 162 -0.78 -12.78 9.90
N PHE A 163 -1.08 -12.19 8.76
CA PHE A 163 -0.88 -12.79 7.45
C PHE A 163 -0.55 -11.71 6.42
N ILE A 164 -0.01 -12.12 5.26
CA ILE A 164 0.37 -11.21 4.19
C ILE A 164 -0.76 -11.09 3.17
N THR A 165 -1.02 -9.86 2.77
CA THR A 165 -1.91 -9.49 1.66
C THR A 165 -1.05 -8.86 0.55
N GLY A 166 -1.32 -9.22 -0.70
CA GLY A 166 -0.61 -8.68 -1.86
C GLY A 166 -1.47 -7.66 -2.60
N TRP A 167 -0.94 -6.46 -2.79
CA TRP A 167 -1.62 -5.33 -3.42
C TRP A 167 -0.89 -4.91 -4.69
N MET A 168 -1.65 -4.41 -5.67
CA MET A 168 -1.12 -3.69 -6.82
C MET A 168 -1.14 -2.21 -6.49
N LEU A 169 0.01 -1.57 -6.65
CA LEU A 169 0.08 -0.13 -6.63
C LEU A 169 -0.36 0.40 -7.99
N MET A 170 -1.34 1.29 -7.96
CA MET A 170 -1.94 1.92 -9.14
C MET A 170 -1.65 3.43 -9.09
N PRO A 171 -1.77 4.13 -10.23
CA PRO A 171 -1.53 5.56 -10.28
C PRO A 171 -2.39 6.35 -9.29
N ASN A 172 -1.87 7.48 -8.81
CA ASN A 172 -2.52 8.40 -7.86
C ASN A 172 -2.80 7.79 -6.47
N GLY A 173 -1.87 6.98 -5.96
CA GLY A 173 -1.95 6.42 -4.60
C GLY A 173 -3.07 5.40 -4.41
N LYS A 174 -3.52 4.75 -5.48
CA LYS A 174 -4.58 3.73 -5.41
C LYS A 174 -3.96 2.36 -5.14
N LEU A 175 -4.52 1.62 -4.19
CA LEU A 175 -4.12 0.24 -3.87
C LEU A 175 -5.24 -0.71 -4.24
N LYS A 176 -4.96 -1.69 -5.10
CA LYS A 176 -5.91 -2.76 -5.45
C LYS A 176 -5.47 -4.09 -4.87
N LEU A 177 -6.33 -4.75 -4.09
CA LEU A 177 -6.03 -6.07 -3.55
C LEU A 177 -5.97 -7.10 -4.68
N ASN A 178 -4.81 -7.74 -4.84
CA ASN A 178 -4.62 -8.83 -5.79
C ASN A 178 -4.75 -10.19 -5.11
N THR A 179 -4.12 -10.34 -3.94
CA THR A 179 -4.03 -11.60 -3.20
C THR A 179 -4.47 -11.36 -1.74
N PRO A 180 -5.65 -11.84 -1.32
CA PRO A 180 -6.18 -11.66 0.04
C PRO A 180 -5.45 -12.48 1.09
N TYR A 181 -4.73 -13.52 0.67
CA TYR A 181 -3.91 -14.36 1.54
C TYR A 181 -2.73 -14.95 0.77
N GLY A 182 -1.53 -14.48 1.10
CA GLY A 182 -0.26 -14.99 0.60
C GLY A 182 0.42 -15.86 1.66
N VAL A 183 1.00 -16.97 1.21
CA VAL A 183 1.86 -17.83 2.03
C VAL A 183 3.30 -17.34 1.81
N LYS A 184 3.89 -16.69 2.80
CA LYS A 184 5.31 -16.37 2.85
C LYS A 184 5.88 -16.89 4.16
#